data_AF-A0AAU4JCW8-F1
#
_entry.id   AF-A0AAU4JCW8-F1
#
_cell.length_a   1.000
_cell.length_b   1.000
_cell.length_c   1.000
_cell.angle_alpha   90.00
_cell.angle_beta   90.00
_cell.angle_gamma   90.00
#
_symmetry.space_group_name_H-M   'P 1'
#
loop_
_entity.id
_entity.type
_entity.pdbx_description
1 polymer ?
#
loop_
_entity_poly.entity_id
_entity_poly.type
_entity_poly.pdbx_seq_one_letter_code
_entity_poly.pdbx_strand_id
1 'polypeptide(L)'
;MLIATNERGHVVKRATKPAIGTMLANLRQGNTRMVVERVDGELPGDWYIQVLLRENNTYQLEYRDGVAEQHFQTITVSQEKVLTALLGWAAAKPGWQDAFMWNNIGEQFISSDQDAPEPAYGGEQAAKPGAV
;
A
#
# COMPACT_ATOMS: atom_id res chain seq x y z
N MET A 1 -11.16 5.47 -8.55
CA MET A 1 -10.67 6.87 -8.43
C MET A 1 -9.24 6.85 -7.90
N LEU A 2 -8.38 7.80 -8.30
CA LEU A 2 -7.04 7.96 -7.71
C LEU A 2 -7.05 8.99 -6.57
N ILE A 3 -6.39 8.66 -5.46
CA ILE A 3 -6.11 9.57 -4.35
C ILE A 3 -4.59 9.61 -4.16
N ALA A 4 -4.00 10.80 -4.08
CA ALA A 4 -2.59 10.96 -3.74
C ALA A 4 -2.45 11.66 -2.39
N THR A 5 -1.64 11.10 -1.51
CA THR A 5 -1.41 11.59 -0.15
C THR A 5 0.08 11.73 0.11
N ASN A 6 0.53 12.75 0.85
CA ASN A 6 1.90 12.83 1.34
C ASN A 6 1.96 12.76 2.87
N GLU A 7 3.17 12.61 3.42
CA GLU A 7 3.36 12.51 4.87
C GLU A 7 2.94 13.76 5.66
N ARG A 8 2.81 14.90 5.00
CA ARG A 8 2.32 16.15 5.60
C ARG A 8 0.79 16.21 5.68
N GLY A 9 0.08 15.15 5.27
CA GLY A 9 -1.38 15.08 5.27
C GLY A 9 -2.02 15.84 4.10
N HIS A 10 -1.27 16.27 3.09
CA HIS A 10 -1.85 16.83 1.87
C HIS A 10 -2.46 15.71 1.05
N VAL A 11 -3.76 15.83 0.75
CA VAL A 11 -4.54 14.85 -0.02
C VAL A 11 -5.09 15.48 -1.29
N VAL A 12 -4.83 14.85 -2.44
CA VAL A 12 -5.38 15.22 -3.75
C VAL A 12 -6.32 14.10 -4.21
N LYS A 13 -7.63 14.37 -4.17
CA LYS A 13 -8.64 13.47 -4.75
C LYS A 13 -8.67 13.61 -6.28
N ARG A 14 -9.00 12.52 -6.99
CA ARG A 14 -8.94 12.46 -8.46
C ARG A 14 -7.57 12.90 -8.98
N ALA A 15 -6.52 12.38 -8.35
CA ALA A 15 -5.13 12.79 -8.63
C ALA A 15 -4.80 12.66 -10.12
N THR A 16 -4.33 13.75 -10.72
CA THR A 16 -3.94 13.82 -12.14
C THR A 16 -2.44 13.59 -12.29
N LYS A 17 -1.97 13.28 -13.51
CA LYS A 17 -0.54 13.09 -13.78
C LYS A 17 0.32 14.29 -13.36
N PRO A 18 -0.08 15.56 -13.63
CA PRO A 18 0.67 16.71 -13.15
C PRO A 18 0.70 16.78 -11.61
N ALA A 19 -0.43 16.56 -10.94
CA ALA A 19 -0.48 16.60 -9.47
C ALA A 19 0.45 15.55 -8.83
N ILE A 20 0.42 14.32 -9.36
CA ILE A 20 1.30 13.23 -8.94
C ILE A 20 2.78 13.61 -9.16
N GLY A 21 3.12 14.14 -10.34
CA GLY A 21 4.49 14.59 -10.65
C GLY A 21 4.95 15.73 -9.74
N THR A 22 4.09 16.69 -9.45
CA THR A 22 4.37 17.78 -8.51
C THR A 22 4.59 17.27 -7.09
N MET A 23 3.82 16.29 -6.63
CA MET A 23 4.03 15.71 -5.30
C MET A 23 5.37 14.98 -5.21
N LEU A 24 5.74 14.23 -6.25
CA LEU A 24 7.04 13.53 -6.32
C LEU A 24 8.22 14.52 -6.34
N ALA A 25 8.11 15.59 -7.13
CA ALA A 25 9.13 16.63 -7.21
C ALA A 25 9.31 17.40 -5.89
N ASN A 26 8.28 17.40 -5.02
CA ASN A 26 8.31 18.07 -3.73
C ASN A 26 8.84 17.19 -2.59
N LEU A 27 9.27 15.95 -2.87
CA LEU A 27 9.87 15.10 -1.85
C LEU A 27 11.18 15.70 -1.35
N ARG A 28 11.33 15.78 -0.03
CA ARG A 28 12.50 16.35 0.68
C ARG A 28 12.46 15.95 2.14
N GLN A 29 13.47 16.33 2.92
CA GLN A 29 13.42 16.19 4.38
C GLN A 29 12.15 16.89 4.95
N GLY A 30 11.37 16.17 5.76
CA GLY A 30 10.07 16.62 6.27
C GLY A 30 8.90 16.59 5.26
N ASN A 31 9.14 16.08 4.05
CA ASN A 31 8.12 15.59 3.12
C ASN A 31 8.70 14.39 2.31
N THR A 32 9.12 13.32 2.98
CA THR A 32 9.86 12.20 2.40
C THR A 32 9.00 11.17 1.70
N ARG A 33 7.73 11.03 2.11
CA ARG A 33 6.83 9.99 1.58
C ARG A 33 5.63 10.56 0.83
N MET A 34 5.25 9.88 -0.24
CA MET A 34 3.95 10.00 -0.87
C MET A 34 3.37 8.63 -1.24
N VAL A 35 2.05 8.53 -1.30
CA VAL A 35 1.28 7.34 -1.67
C VAL A 35 0.26 7.75 -2.72
N VAL A 36 0.07 6.92 -3.75
CA VAL A 36 -1.04 7.02 -4.69
C VAL A 36 -1.86 5.75 -4.57
N GLU A 37 -3.12 5.90 -4.25
CA GLU A 37 -4.07 4.82 -3.98
C GLU A 37 -5.14 4.79 -5.07
N ARG A 38 -5.54 3.59 -5.46
CA ARG A 38 -6.69 3.36 -6.33
C ARG A 38 -7.84 2.91 -5.47
N VAL A 39 -8.75 3.84 -5.21
CA VAL A 39 -10.01 3.56 -4.54
C VAL A 39 -11.01 3.15 -5.62
N ASP A 40 -11.11 1.85 -5.84
CA ASP A 40 -12.16 1.26 -6.67
C ASP A 40 -13.27 0.73 -5.76
N GLY A 41 -14.51 1.11 -6.04
CA GLY A 41 -15.66 0.63 -5.26
C GLY A 41 -16.07 -0.80 -5.63
N GLU A 42 -15.59 -1.30 -6.77
CA GLU A 42 -15.97 -2.61 -7.31
C GLU A 42 -14.92 -3.69 -7.02
N LEU A 43 -13.65 -3.30 -6.82
CA LEU A 43 -12.56 -4.23 -6.53
C LEU A 43 -12.17 -4.15 -5.05
N PRO A 44 -12.39 -5.21 -4.25
CA PRO A 44 -11.87 -5.26 -2.89
C PRO A 44 -10.34 -5.31 -2.91
N GLY A 45 -9.72 -4.74 -1.88
CA GLY A 45 -8.28 -4.82 -1.64
C GLY A 45 -7.55 -3.48 -1.61
N ASP A 46 -6.28 -3.55 -1.22
CA ASP A 46 -5.39 -2.41 -1.05
C ASP A 46 -4.52 -2.24 -2.30
N TRP A 47 -4.93 -1.35 -3.19
CA TRP A 47 -4.22 -1.05 -4.43
C TRP A 47 -3.51 0.29 -4.30
N TYR A 48 -2.20 0.26 -4.10
CA TYR A 48 -1.41 1.49 -4.00
C TYR A 48 -0.01 1.34 -4.59
N ILE A 49 0.58 2.50 -4.87
CA ILE A 49 2.01 2.66 -5.13
C ILE A 49 2.53 3.81 -4.26
N GLN A 50 3.66 3.61 -3.58
CA GLN A 50 4.24 4.59 -2.69
C GLN A 50 5.71 4.85 -3.01
N VAL A 51 6.14 6.06 -2.70
CA VAL A 51 7.53 6.49 -2.81
C VAL A 51 7.99 7.00 -1.44
N LEU A 52 9.15 6.54 -1.01
CA LEU A 52 9.90 7.08 0.12
C LEU A 52 11.26 7.59 -0.38
N LEU A 53 11.54 8.87 -0.14
CA LEU A 53 12.87 9.46 -0.29
C LEU A 53 13.67 9.17 0.99
N ARG A 54 14.68 8.31 0.87
CA ARG A 54 15.56 7.92 1.97
C ARG A 54 16.64 8.98 2.22
N GLU A 55 17.24 8.94 3.41
CA GLU A 55 18.30 9.87 3.85
C GLU A 55 19.54 9.86 2.95
N ASN A 56 19.82 8.73 2.28
CA ASN A 56 20.92 8.58 1.33
C ASN A 56 20.58 9.05 -0.10
N ASN A 57 19.52 9.86 -0.26
CA ASN A 57 19.00 10.37 -1.53
C ASN A 57 18.60 9.27 -2.54
N THR A 58 18.24 8.08 -2.05
CA THR A 58 17.63 7.04 -2.88
C THR A 58 16.11 7.04 -2.74
N TYR A 59 15.42 6.63 -3.79
CA TYR A 59 13.99 6.41 -3.80
C TYR A 59 13.71 4.92 -3.58
N GLN A 60 12.96 4.63 -2.52
CA GLN A 60 12.29 3.36 -2.34
C GLN A 60 10.90 3.48 -2.97
N LEU A 61 10.63 2.63 -3.95
CA LEU A 61 9.33 2.53 -4.61
C LEU A 61 8.72 1.19 -4.22
N GLU A 62 7.47 1.22 -3.79
CA GLU A 62 6.72 0.02 -3.44
C GLU A 62 5.34 0.06 -4.04
N TYR A 63 4.76 -1.09 -4.31
CA TYR A 63 3.35 -1.20 -4.65
C TYR A 63 2.72 -2.42 -3.99
N ARG A 64 1.40 -2.35 -3.81
CA ARG A 64 0.57 -3.47 -3.40
C ARG A 64 -0.51 -3.74 -4.44
N ASP A 65 -0.67 -5.02 -4.76
CA ASP A 65 -1.58 -5.54 -5.77
C ASP A 65 -2.79 -6.21 -5.10
N GLY A 66 -3.57 -5.40 -4.38
CA GLY A 66 -4.84 -5.80 -3.77
C GLY A 66 -4.74 -6.55 -2.44
N VAL A 67 -3.70 -7.37 -2.22
CA VAL A 67 -3.52 -8.16 -0.99
C VAL A 67 -2.12 -7.98 -0.39
N ALA A 68 -1.98 -8.25 0.91
CA ALA A 68 -0.72 -8.06 1.64
C ALA A 68 0.44 -8.91 1.08
N GLU A 69 0.16 -10.14 0.63
CA GLU A 69 1.14 -11.06 0.02
C GLU A 69 1.70 -10.55 -1.31
N GLN A 70 0.94 -9.71 -2.02
CA GLN A 70 1.34 -9.10 -3.28
C GLN A 70 1.86 -7.69 -3.03
N HIS A 71 2.93 -7.59 -2.24
CA HIS A 71 3.60 -6.33 -1.91
C HIS A 71 5.04 -6.40 -2.37
N PHE A 72 5.44 -5.43 -3.19
CA PHE A 72 6.73 -5.44 -3.87
C PHE A 72 7.49 -4.15 -3.62
N GLN A 73 8.81 -4.24 -3.61
CA GLN A 73 9.72 -3.13 -3.38
C GLN A 73 10.89 -3.12 -4.37
N THR A 74 11.31 -1.92 -4.75
CA THR A 74 12.58 -1.66 -5.43
C THR A 74 13.24 -0.38 -4.88
N ILE A 75 14.54 -0.23 -5.11
CA ILE A 75 15.32 0.95 -4.70
C ILE A 75 16.06 1.48 -5.93
N THR A 76 16.03 2.80 -6.13
CA THR A 76 16.66 3.45 -7.27
C THR A 76 17.15 4.86 -6.92
N VAL A 77 18.16 5.36 -7.63
CA VAL A 77 18.59 6.76 -7.57
C VAL A 77 17.86 7.66 -8.59
N SER A 78 17.12 7.06 -9.54
CA SER A 78 16.50 7.79 -10.65
C SER A 78 15.05 8.19 -10.34
N GLN A 79 14.83 9.48 -10.08
CA GLN A 79 13.49 10.04 -9.91
C GLN A 79 12.64 9.93 -11.19
N GLU A 80 13.26 10.00 -12.37
CA GLU A 80 12.57 9.87 -13.66
C GLU A 80 11.97 8.47 -13.85
N LYS A 81 12.74 7.41 -13.50
CA LYS A 81 12.22 6.04 -13.52
C LYS A 81 11.06 5.87 -12.54
N VAL A 82 11.17 6.46 -11.34
CA VAL A 82 10.09 6.46 -10.35
C VAL A 82 8.84 7.13 -10.91
N LEU A 83 8.98 8.34 -11.48
CA LEU A 83 7.86 9.07 -12.07
C LEU A 83 7.18 8.25 -13.18
N THR A 84 7.97 7.61 -14.04
CA THR A 84 7.47 6.80 -15.16
C THR A 84 6.63 5.62 -14.66
N ALA A 85 7.12 4.87 -13.67
CA ALA A 85 6.37 3.77 -13.07
C ALA A 85 5.12 4.25 -12.32
N LEU A 86 5.25 5.34 -11.54
CA LEU A 86 4.14 5.94 -10.79
C LEU A 86 2.99 6.37 -11.72
N LEU A 87 3.32 7.04 -12.82
CA LEU A 87 2.34 7.46 -13.82
C LEU A 87 1.80 6.30 -14.66
N GLY A 88 2.63 5.27 -14.90
CA GLY A 88 2.24 4.03 -15.57
C GLY A 88 1.19 3.26 -14.76
N TRP A 89 1.48 3.03 -13.47
CA TRP A 89 0.57 2.40 -12.52
C TRP A 89 -0.75 3.18 -12.40
N ALA A 90 -0.67 4.51 -12.21
CA ALA A 90 -1.83 5.38 -12.11
C ALA A 90 -2.74 5.32 -13.35
N ALA A 91 -2.14 5.11 -14.53
CA ALA A 91 -2.85 4.99 -15.80
C ALA A 91 -3.23 3.54 -16.16
N ALA A 92 -3.00 2.56 -15.28
CA ALA A 92 -3.20 1.12 -15.56
C ALA A 92 -2.48 0.65 -16.85
N LYS A 93 -1.32 1.25 -17.17
CA LYS A 93 -0.58 0.89 -18.38
C LYS A 93 0.07 -0.48 -18.21
N PRO A 94 -0.03 -1.42 -19.16
CA PRO A 94 0.76 -2.65 -19.10
C PRO A 94 2.26 -2.34 -19.11
N GLY A 95 3.06 -3.17 -18.45
CA GLY A 95 4.53 -3.07 -18.42
C GLY A 95 5.10 -1.90 -17.59
N TRP A 96 4.28 -1.20 -16.80
CA TRP A 96 4.74 -0.09 -15.96
C TRP A 96 5.83 -0.49 -14.93
N GLN A 97 5.86 -1.77 -14.58
CA GLN A 97 6.76 -2.38 -13.60
C GLN A 97 8.10 -2.84 -14.22
N ASP A 98 8.20 -2.96 -15.55
CA ASP A 98 9.31 -3.64 -16.24
C ASP A 98 10.65 -2.90 -16.12
N ALA A 99 10.62 -1.61 -15.75
CA ALA A 99 11.83 -0.80 -15.58
C ALA A 99 12.65 -1.16 -14.31
N PHE A 100 12.12 -2.05 -13.46
CA PHE A 100 12.70 -2.40 -12.18
C PHE A 100 12.74 -3.91 -11.95
N MET A 101 13.75 -4.34 -11.19
CA MET A 101 13.72 -5.62 -10.51
C MET A 101 13.00 -5.41 -9.17
N TRP A 102 11.90 -6.14 -8.98
CA TRP A 102 11.07 -6.04 -7.79
C TRP A 102 11.35 -7.20 -6.85
N ASN A 103 11.44 -6.89 -5.56
CA ASN A 103 11.51 -7.88 -4.50
C ASN A 103 10.13 -7.99 -3.88
N ASN A 104 9.56 -9.20 -3.82
CA ASN A 104 8.35 -9.43 -3.04
C ASN A 104 8.71 -9.34 -1.55
N ILE A 105 8.00 -8.48 -0.82
CA ILE A 105 8.12 -8.26 0.63
C ILE A 105 6.83 -8.62 1.37
N GLY A 106 5.84 -9.19 0.68
CA GLY A 106 4.50 -9.47 1.19
C GLY A 106 4.47 -10.42 2.39
N GLU A 107 5.40 -11.36 2.48
CA GLU A 107 5.53 -12.26 3.64
C GLU A 107 5.69 -11.50 4.97
N GLN A 108 6.25 -10.29 4.94
CA GLN A 108 6.43 -9.43 6.12
C GLN A 108 5.13 -8.79 6.61
N PHE A 109 4.09 -8.82 5.77
CA PHE A 109 2.80 -8.17 5.99
C PHE A 109 1.64 -9.16 6.08
N ILE A 110 1.91 -10.46 6.03
CA ILE A 110 0.93 -11.49 6.38
C ILE A 110 0.80 -11.45 7.90
N SER A 111 -0.35 -11.01 8.39
CA SER A 111 -0.70 -11.16 9.81
C SER A 111 -0.63 -12.65 10.15
N SER A 112 0.11 -13.00 11.18
CA SER A 112 0.03 -14.29 11.86
C SER A 112 -1.31 -14.41 12.60
N ASP A 113 -2.43 -14.34 11.88
CA ASP A 113 -3.78 -14.60 12.40
C ASP A 113 -4.08 -16.11 12.52
N GLN A 114 -3.05 -16.96 12.38
CA GLN A 114 -3.14 -18.42 12.45
C GLN A 114 -2.64 -19.05 13.76
N ASP A 115 -2.32 -18.25 14.79
CA ASP A 115 -1.83 -18.75 16.09
C ASP A 115 -2.75 -18.39 17.28
N ALA A 116 -4.04 -18.16 17.00
CA ALA A 116 -5.04 -18.12 18.07
C ALA A 116 -5.47 -19.57 18.38
N PRO A 117 -5.19 -20.13 19.59
CA PRO A 117 -5.71 -21.44 19.94
C PRO A 117 -7.24 -21.41 19.93
N GLU A 118 -7.83 -22.36 19.20
CA GLU A 118 -9.27 -22.59 19.09
C GLU A 118 -9.90 -22.66 20.49
N PRO A 119 -10.94 -21.87 20.81
CA PRO A 119 -11.60 -21.98 22.11
C PRO A 119 -12.33 -23.33 22.18
N ALA A 120 -11.86 -24.20 23.06
CA ALA A 120 -12.50 -25.47 23.36
C ALA A 120 -13.95 -25.25 23.81
N TYR A 121 -14.90 -25.50 22.91
CA TYR A 121 -16.33 -25.54 23.22
C TYR A 121 -16.67 -26.92 23.81
N GLY A 122 -16.95 -26.95 25.11
CA GLY A 122 -17.81 -27.95 25.76
C GLY A 122 -18.77 -27.17 26.66
N GLY A 123 -20.08 -27.10 26.38
CA GLY A 123 -21.03 -28.21 26.56
C GLY A 123 -21.21 -28.42 28.06
N GLU A 124 -22.17 -27.79 28.73
CA GLU A 124 -23.49 -28.39 28.93
C GLU A 124 -24.54 -27.34 29.37
N GLN A 125 -25.77 -27.53 28.91
CA GLN A 125 -26.95 -26.69 29.17
C GLN A 125 -27.67 -27.10 30.47
N ALA A 126 -28.26 -26.08 31.11
CA ALA A 126 -29.57 -26.05 31.77
C ALA A 126 -29.93 -27.02 32.91
N ALA A 127 -30.20 -26.44 34.09
CA ALA A 127 -31.42 -26.72 34.84
C ALA A 127 -31.83 -25.52 35.73
N LYS A 128 -33.04 -24.99 35.50
CA LYS A 128 -33.90 -24.33 36.50
C LYS A 128 -35.20 -25.18 36.57
N PRO A 129 -36.13 -25.06 37.54
CA PRO A 129 -36.16 -24.32 38.83
C PRO A 129 -36.70 -25.19 40.02
N GLY A 130 -36.80 -24.65 41.23
CA GLY A 130 -37.62 -25.28 42.31
C GLY A 130 -37.41 -24.70 43.72
N ALA A 131 -38.51 -24.41 44.41
CA ALA A 131 -38.64 -23.71 45.69
C ALA A 131 -38.28 -24.54 46.94
N VAL A 132 -37.84 -23.87 48.03
CA VAL A 132 -38.60 -23.63 49.28
C VAL A 132 -37.96 -22.49 50.07
#